data_AF-A0A2V5QI86-F1
#
_entry.id   AF-A0A2V5QI86-F1
#
_cell.length_a   1.000
_cell.length_b   1.000
_cell.length_c   1.000
_cell.angle_alpha   90.00
_cell.angle_beta   90.00
_cell.angle_gamma   90.00
#
_symmetry.space_group_name_H-M   'P 1'
#
loop_
_entity.id
_entity.type
_entity.pdbx_description
1 polymer ?
#
loop_
_entity_poly.entity_id
_entity_poly.type
_entity_poly.pdbx_seq_one_letter_code
_entity_poly.pdbx_strand_id
1 'polypeptide(L)'
;MKSLIELTQNLFHYNASLLAQVEYSHSSQGEPPSPVSMILGLLFALLIIVAMWKVFTKAGQPGWASIIPIYNLYIWCKIVGRP
;
A
#
# COMPACT_ATOMS: atom_id res chain seq x y z
N MET A 1 -27.52 43.68 -19.91
CA MET A 1 -27.87 43.24 -18.53
C MET A 1 -27.99 41.73 -18.41
N LYS A 2 -28.79 41.06 -19.26
CA LYS A 2 -28.89 39.58 -19.25
C LYS A 2 -27.53 38.87 -19.41
N SER A 3 -26.68 39.32 -20.34
CA SER A 3 -25.35 38.73 -20.56
C SER A 3 -24.39 38.82 -19.37
N LEU A 4 -24.49 39.89 -18.57
CA LEU A 4 -23.65 40.06 -17.38
C LEU A 4 -24.10 39.15 -16.24
N ILE A 5 -25.42 38.94 -16.13
CA ILE A 5 -25.99 37.99 -15.18
C ILE A 5 -25.56 36.56 -15.52
N GLU A 6 -25.68 36.15 -16.80
CA GLU A 6 -25.22 34.83 -17.26
C GLU A 6 -23.72 34.60 -17.01
N LEU A 7 -22.88 35.61 -17.22
CA LEU A 7 -21.44 35.51 -16.93
C LEU A 7 -21.16 35.29 -15.44
N THR A 8 -21.86 36.01 -14.56
CA THR A 8 -21.70 35.83 -13.12
C THR A 8 -22.19 34.47 -12.63
N GLN A 9 -23.28 33.97 -13.20
CA GLN A 9 -23.81 32.65 -12.89
C GLN A 9 -22.83 31.56 -13.35
N ASN A 10 -22.33 31.63 -14.59
CA ASN A 10 -21.36 30.66 -15.10
C ASN A 10 -20.07 30.65 -14.28
N LEU A 11 -19.54 31.82 -13.90
CA LEU A 11 -18.33 31.88 -13.07
C LEU A 11 -18.52 31.19 -11.71
N PHE A 12 -19.68 31.35 -11.08
CA PHE A 12 -19.98 30.69 -9.81
C PHE A 12 -20.07 29.16 -9.97
N HIS A 13 -20.68 28.68 -11.05
CA HIS A 13 -20.80 27.25 -11.35
C HIS A 13 -19.43 26.59 -11.61
N TYR A 14 -18.53 27.26 -12.33
CA TYR A 14 -17.17 26.73 -12.57
C TYR A 14 -16.35 26.61 -11.29
N ASN A 15 -16.41 27.61 -10.40
CA ASN A 15 -15.69 27.55 -9.12
C ASN A 15 -16.26 26.47 -8.20
N ALA A 16 -17.59 26.32 -8.16
CA ALA A 16 -18.24 25.28 -7.36
C ALA A 16 -17.91 23.85 -7.84
N SER A 17 -17.88 23.62 -9.17
CA SER A 17 -17.52 22.30 -9.72
C SER A 17 -16.06 21.93 -9.45
N LEU A 18 -15.13 22.89 -9.51
CA LEU A 18 -13.71 22.65 -9.25
C LEU A 18 -13.46 22.27 -7.78
N LEU A 19 -14.19 22.86 -6.84
CA LEU A 19 -14.09 22.52 -5.41
C LEU A 19 -14.66 21.13 -5.11
N ALA A 20 -15.73 20.72 -5.80
CA ALA A 20 -16.28 19.37 -5.68
C ALA A 20 -15.32 18.28 -6.20
N GLN A 21 -14.45 18.60 -7.17
CA GLN A 21 -13.40 17.68 -7.63
C GLN A 21 -12.23 17.57 -6.64
N VAL A 22 -12.01 18.57 -5.80
CA VAL A 22 -10.99 18.54 -4.73
C VAL A 22 -11.46 17.74 -3.52
N GLU A 23 -12.77 17.45 -3.40
CA GLU A 23 -13.29 16.49 -2.43
C GLU A 23 -12.77 15.09 -2.81
N TYR A 24 -11.61 14.75 -2.23
CA TYR A 24 -10.94 13.45 -2.33
C TYR A 24 -11.91 12.36 -1.90
N SER A 25 -12.66 11.86 -2.88
CA SER A 25 -13.52 10.70 -2.76
C SER A 25 -12.64 9.47 -2.61
N HIS A 26 -12.07 9.25 -1.43
CA HIS A 26 -11.63 7.92 -1.03
C HIS A 26 -12.87 7.12 -0.67
N SER A 27 -13.61 6.74 -1.72
CA SER A 27 -14.75 5.86 -1.57
C SER A 27 -14.25 4.51 -1.09
N SER A 28 -14.63 4.12 0.13
CA SER A 28 -14.29 2.84 0.74
C SER A 28 -15.15 1.72 0.15
N GLN A 29 -15.11 1.58 -1.17
CA GLN A 29 -15.81 0.54 -1.94
C GLN A 29 -14.87 0.07 -3.06
N GLY A 30 -14.01 -0.91 -2.75
CA GLY A 30 -13.31 -1.70 -3.78
C GLY A 30 -12.42 -0.92 -4.75
N GLU A 31 -11.91 0.26 -4.38
CA GLU A 31 -10.99 0.98 -5.24
C GLU A 31 -9.61 0.29 -5.25
N PRO A 32 -8.96 0.21 -6.44
CA PRO A 32 -7.63 -0.37 -6.54
C PRO A 32 -6.67 0.35 -5.59
N PRO A 33 -5.75 -0.38 -4.93
CA PRO A 33 -4.87 0.20 -3.93
C PRO A 33 -4.13 1.40 -4.52
N SER A 34 -4.18 2.53 -3.81
CA SER A 34 -3.55 3.76 -4.27
C SER A 34 -2.06 3.51 -4.52
N PRO A 35 -1.44 4.14 -5.53
CA PRO A 35 -0.01 3.95 -5.80
C PRO A 35 0.88 4.19 -4.57
N VAL A 36 0.50 5.15 -3.72
CA VAL A 36 1.19 5.42 -2.44
C VAL A 36 1.07 4.23 -1.49
N SER A 37 -0.12 3.66 -1.33
CA SER A 37 -0.32 2.47 -0.48
C SER A 37 0.47 1.26 -0.99
N MET A 38 0.58 1.08 -2.31
CA MET A 38 1.37 0.00 -2.90
C MET A 38 2.87 0.14 -2.61
N ILE A 39 3.41 1.36 -2.75
CA ILE A 39 4.83 1.64 -2.45
C ILE A 39 5.13 1.39 -0.97
N LEU A 40 4.27 1.88 -0.07
CA LEU A 40 4.41 1.64 1.36
C LEU A 40 4.31 0.14 1.69
N GLY A 41 3.35 -0.58 1.10
CA GLY A 41 3.20 -2.02 1.27
C GLY A 41 4.43 -2.81 0.83
N LEU A 42 5.02 -2.46 -0.32
CA LEU A 42 6.27 -3.06 -0.81
C LEU A 42 7.45 -2.78 0.13
N LEU A 43 7.56 -1.55 0.66
CA LEU A 43 8.62 -1.20 1.61
C LEU A 43 8.50 -2.01 2.91
N PHE A 44 7.28 -2.15 3.44
CA PHE A 44 7.03 -2.99 4.62
C PHE A 44 7.33 -4.47 4.35
N ALA A 45 6.95 -5.00 3.19
CA ALA A 45 7.25 -6.38 2.82
C ALA A 45 8.77 -6.63 2.76
N LEU A 46 9.54 -5.73 2.16
CA LEU A 46 11.00 -5.81 2.13
C LEU A 46 11.61 -5.78 3.54
N LEU A 47 11.11 -4.91 4.41
CA LEU A 47 11.55 -4.83 5.81
C LEU A 47 11.34 -6.16 6.53
N ILE A 48 10.16 -6.78 6.38
CA ILE A 48 9.85 -8.10 6.96
C ILE A 48 10.79 -9.17 6.43
N ILE A 49 11.06 -9.20 5.12
CA ILE A 49 11.97 -10.18 4.51
C ILE A 49 13.38 -10.02 5.09
N VAL A 50 13.88 -8.79 5.22
CA VAL A 50 15.21 -8.53 5.81
C VAL A 50 15.26 -8.92 7.28
N ALA A 51 14.21 -8.60 8.05
CA ALA A 51 14.10 -9.00 9.45
C ALA A 51 14.13 -10.53 9.60
N MET A 52 13.37 -11.25 8.75
CA MET A 52 13.34 -12.72 8.76
C MET A 52 14.67 -13.34 8.35
N TRP A 53 15.35 -12.77 7.35
CA TRP A 53 16.71 -13.17 6.97
C TRP A 53 17.64 -13.09 8.19
N LYS A 54 17.57 -11.99 8.96
CA LYS A 54 18.38 -11.83 10.17
C LYS A 54 18.06 -12.88 11.24
N VAL A 55 16.79 -13.22 11.46
CA VAL A 55 16.40 -14.31 12.39
C VAL A 55 17.03 -15.64 11.97
N PHE A 56 16.94 -15.98 10.69
CA PHE A 56 17.46 -17.25 10.16
C PHE A 56 18.97 -17.34 10.27
N THR A 57 19.68 -16.24 9.97
CA THR A 57 21.14 -16.18 10.13
C THR A 57 21.57 -16.33 11.58
N LYS A 58 20.79 -15.80 12.54
CA LYS A 58 21.04 -16.00 13.99
C LYS A 58 20.83 -17.45 14.42
N ALA A 59 19.94 -18.18 13.76
CA ALA A 59 19.70 -19.59 13.99
C ALA A 59 20.66 -20.52 13.19
N GLY A 60 21.69 -19.96 12.53
CA GLY A 60 22.64 -20.73 11.73
C GLY A 60 22.07 -21.30 10.44
N GLN A 61 20.95 -20.76 9.94
CA GLN A 61 20.29 -21.19 8.71
C GLN A 61 20.45 -20.11 7.61
N PRO A 62 20.42 -20.50 6.33
CA PRO A 62 20.49 -19.54 5.23
C PRO A 62 19.25 -18.64 5.22
N GLY A 63 19.42 -17.33 5.29
CA GLY A 63 18.26 -16.43 5.41
C GLY A 63 17.43 -16.26 4.14
N TRP A 64 17.92 -16.65 2.95
CA TRP A 64 17.08 -16.75 1.76
C TRP A 64 15.98 -17.81 1.91
N ALA A 65 16.12 -18.75 2.85
CA ALA A 65 15.11 -19.77 3.12
C ALA A 65 13.76 -19.18 3.55
N SER A 66 13.73 -17.95 4.06
CA SER A 66 12.49 -17.29 4.48
C SER A 66 11.56 -16.91 3.31
N ILE A 67 12.08 -16.88 2.08
CA ILE A 67 11.32 -16.44 0.89
C ILE A 67 10.45 -17.59 0.33
N ILE A 68 10.93 -18.83 0.41
CA ILE A 68 10.24 -19.99 -0.16
C ILE A 68 9.26 -20.53 0.87
N PRO A 69 7.93 -20.58 0.60
CA PRO A 69 6.93 -20.90 1.62
C PRO A 69 7.15 -22.26 2.31
N ILE A 70 7.37 -23.32 1.53
CA ILE A 70 7.54 -24.68 2.06
C ILE A 70 8.89 -24.83 2.78
N TYR A 71 9.96 -24.29 2.21
CA TYR A 71 11.30 -24.40 2.78
C TYR A 71 11.44 -23.56 4.06
N ASN A 72 10.82 -22.38 4.11
CA ASN A 72 10.70 -21.56 5.30
C ASN A 72 10.13 -22.38 6.46
N LEU A 73 8.99 -23.04 6.27
CA LEU A 73 8.34 -23.86 7.30
C LEU A 73 9.26 -25.00 7.78
N TYR A 74 9.89 -25.72 6.84
CA TYR A 74 10.85 -26.78 7.20
C TYR A 74 12.02 -26.25 8.04
N ILE A 75 12.57 -25.09 7.69
CA ILE A 75 13.65 -24.47 8.46
C ILE A 75 13.16 -24.06 9.85
N TRP A 76 11.94 -23.55 10.00
CA TRP A 76 11.33 -23.30 11.30
C TRP A 76 11.26 -24.57 12.16
N CYS A 77 10.77 -25.69 11.62
CA CYS A 77 10.75 -26.98 12.28
C CYS A 77 12.16 -27.43 12.73
N LYS A 78 13.14 -27.27 11.84
CA LYS A 78 14.56 -27.56 12.12
C LYS A 78 15.14 -26.67 13.23
N ILE A 79 14.81 -25.38 13.27
CA ILE A 79 15.26 -24.44 14.30
C ILE A 79 14.65 -24.78 15.66
N VAL A 80 13.37 -25.16 15.68
CA VAL A 80 12.63 -25.50 16.91
C VAL A 80 12.93 -26.93 17.40
N GLY A 81 13.50 -27.78 16.53
CA GLY A 81 13.82 -29.18 16.86
C GLY A 81 12.58 -30.08 16.96
N ARG A 82 11.51 -29.74 16.24
CA ARG A 82 10.24 -30.48 16.22
C ARG A 82 9.78 -30.66 14.77
N PRO A 83 9.14 -31.79 14.42
CA PRO A 83 8.57 -31.98 13.08
C PRO A 83 7.54 -30.91 12.75
#